data_AF-A0A097CTB3-F1
#
_entry.id   AF-A0A097CTB3-F1
#
_cell.length_a   1.000
_cell.length_b   1.000
_cell.length_c   1.000
_cell.angle_alpha   90.00
_cell.angle_beta   90.00
_cell.angle_gamma   90.00
#
_symmetry.space_group_name_H-M   'P 1'
#
loop_
_entity.id
_entity.type
_entity.pdbx_description
1 polymer ?
#
loop_
_entity_poly.entity_id
_entity_poly.type
_entity_poly.pdbx_seq_one_letter_code
_entity_poly.pdbx_strand_id
1 'polypeptide(L)'
;MPMTPSAAPGRSTPAGPPPSARFDPAKIAASPDPGPGPASSTPPAEWPPIAAPPSTASAAPSAAVPETPPGTPTTALPTTSAAPVATKRPTTGDEGGSARPALPGEGEVPYVRTNLATDLGPILVRLVGVTTGPTTAAYAWLADDEPVPAATVPLVLGRRGPWRLQIDLRRAPDVFTLVGVMDDCRRLAATYARQLREAGVAVAVVGDALGAEPPDGCRRLATWAAADDLGPEPYVVIGAGVPTDGGAGLPGLAAGSRGRCIPLVIGAVPYGRWSAQLGG
;
A
#
# COMPACT_ATOMS: atom_id res chain seq x y z
N MET A 1 17.99 26.04 81.47
CA MET A 1 16.95 25.86 80.43
C MET A 1 17.55 25.11 79.25
N PRO A 2 17.58 23.77 79.25
CA PRO A 2 18.07 22.98 78.12
C PRO A 2 16.92 22.60 77.16
N MET A 3 17.14 22.74 75.84
CA MET A 3 16.24 22.13 74.84
C MET A 3 16.67 20.70 74.53
N THR A 4 15.69 19.81 74.43
CA THR A 4 15.82 18.36 74.25
C THR A 4 16.22 17.97 72.82
N PRO A 5 17.10 16.97 72.62
CA PRO A 5 17.23 16.30 71.33
C PRO A 5 15.98 15.45 71.05
N SER A 6 15.44 15.55 69.84
CA SER A 6 14.27 14.77 69.42
C SER A 6 14.67 13.33 69.09
N ALA A 7 14.01 12.35 69.71
CA ALA A 7 14.25 10.94 69.48
C ALA A 7 13.57 10.44 68.20
N ALA A 8 14.28 9.63 67.41
CA ALA A 8 13.74 9.00 66.21
C ALA A 8 12.83 7.79 66.55
N PRO A 9 11.63 7.68 65.96
CA PRO A 9 10.80 6.48 66.05
C PRO A 9 11.00 5.54 64.85
N GLY A 10 11.06 4.23 65.13
CA GLY A 10 10.56 3.17 64.24
C GLY A 10 11.36 2.83 62.98
N ARG A 11 12.15 1.74 63.04
CA ARG A 11 12.45 0.95 61.84
C ARG A 11 11.16 0.25 61.37
N SER A 12 10.61 0.66 60.24
CA SER A 12 9.58 -0.11 59.54
C SER A 12 10.21 -1.08 58.56
N THR A 13 10.07 -2.37 58.81
CA THR A 13 10.50 -3.46 57.92
C THR A 13 9.71 -3.41 56.60
N PRO A 14 10.34 -3.53 55.42
CA PRO A 14 9.60 -3.67 54.17
C PRO A 14 8.87 -5.02 54.14
N ALA A 15 7.57 -4.98 53.83
CA ALA A 15 6.78 -6.20 53.62
C ALA A 15 7.29 -6.95 52.38
N GLY A 16 7.52 -8.26 52.53
CA GLY A 16 7.88 -9.12 51.40
C GLY A 16 6.73 -9.26 50.39
N PRO A 17 7.04 -9.59 49.11
CA PRO A 17 6.02 -9.80 48.10
C PRO A 17 5.12 -11.00 48.45
N PRO A 18 3.82 -10.98 48.06
CA PRO A 18 2.92 -12.10 48.30
C PRO A 18 3.36 -13.36 47.54
N PRO A 19 3.07 -14.57 48.05
CA PRO A 19 3.48 -15.82 47.41
C PRO A 19 2.80 -15.99 46.05
N SER A 20 3.59 -16.29 45.03
CA SER A 20 3.09 -16.58 43.68
C SER A 20 2.16 -17.79 43.68
N ALA A 21 0.97 -17.64 43.10
CA ALA A 21 0.07 -18.76 42.87
C ALA A 21 0.75 -19.79 41.96
N ARG A 22 0.92 -21.03 42.45
CA ARG A 22 1.47 -22.13 41.66
C ARG A 22 0.46 -22.55 40.60
N PHE A 23 0.85 -22.46 39.33
CA PHE A 23 0.13 -23.13 38.25
C PHE A 23 0.31 -24.64 38.38
N ASP A 24 -0.80 -25.38 38.37
CA ASP A 24 -0.81 -26.84 38.42
C ASP A 24 -1.16 -27.38 37.02
N PRO A 25 -0.18 -27.94 36.27
CA PRO A 25 -0.40 -28.36 34.88
C PRO A 25 -1.18 -29.67 34.75
N ALA A 26 -1.56 -30.35 35.85
CA ALA A 26 -2.21 -31.67 35.81
C ALA A 26 -3.74 -31.63 35.62
N LYS A 27 -4.36 -30.44 35.48
CA LYS A 27 -5.83 -30.28 35.47
C LYS A 27 -6.42 -29.64 34.20
N ILE A 28 -5.86 -29.95 33.03
CA ILE A 28 -6.53 -29.70 31.72
C ILE A 28 -6.43 -30.96 30.84
N ALA A 29 -7.08 -32.04 31.30
CA ALA A 29 -7.25 -33.28 30.56
C ALA A 29 -8.73 -33.70 30.60
N ALA A 30 -9.55 -33.03 29.79
CA ALA A 30 -10.93 -33.40 29.51
C ALA A 30 -11.35 -32.80 28.16
N SER A 31 -11.20 -33.57 27.08
CA SER A 31 -11.79 -33.25 25.78
C SER A 31 -13.31 -33.36 25.85
N PRO A 32 -14.08 -32.35 25.40
CA PRO A 32 -15.46 -32.53 25.02
C PRO A 32 -15.56 -33.09 23.59
N ASP A 33 -16.55 -33.94 23.40
CA ASP A 33 -16.97 -34.57 22.13
C ASP A 33 -17.34 -33.52 21.05
N PRO A 34 -17.19 -33.78 19.73
CA PRO A 34 -17.47 -32.79 18.70
C PRO A 34 -18.98 -32.68 18.44
N GLY A 35 -19.58 -31.58 18.93
CA GLY A 35 -20.95 -31.21 18.59
C GLY A 35 -21.13 -30.92 17.09
N PRO A 36 -22.37 -31.05 16.55
CA PRO A 36 -22.64 -30.93 15.12
C PRO A 36 -22.27 -29.54 14.57
N GLY A 37 -21.63 -29.53 13.40
CA GLY A 37 -20.98 -28.35 12.85
C GLY A 37 -21.93 -27.18 12.49
N PRO A 38 -21.40 -25.94 12.43
CA PRO A 38 -22.17 -24.77 12.03
C PRO A 38 -22.60 -24.87 10.56
N ALA A 39 -23.80 -24.37 10.27
CA ALA A 39 -24.42 -24.41 8.96
C ALA A 39 -23.57 -23.72 7.88
N SER A 40 -23.72 -24.19 6.63
CA SER A 40 -23.10 -23.58 5.44
C SER A 40 -23.40 -22.08 5.36
N SER A 41 -22.40 -21.25 5.66
CA SER A 41 -22.44 -19.83 5.36
C SER A 41 -22.34 -19.63 3.85
N THR A 42 -23.46 -19.29 3.22
CA THR A 42 -23.52 -18.87 1.82
C THR A 42 -22.45 -17.79 1.56
N PRO A 43 -21.62 -17.90 0.52
CA PRO A 43 -20.65 -16.85 0.22
C PRO A 43 -21.37 -15.54 -0.11
N PRO A 44 -20.89 -14.37 0.38
CA PRO A 44 -21.38 -13.08 -0.10
C PRO A 44 -21.06 -12.93 -1.59
N ALA A 45 -21.95 -12.27 -2.32
CA ALA A 45 -21.97 -12.27 -3.78
C ALA A 45 -20.62 -11.95 -4.44
N GLU A 46 -20.26 -12.77 -5.43
CA GLU A 46 -19.21 -12.44 -6.40
C GLU A 46 -19.44 -11.05 -7.02
N TRP A 47 -18.36 -10.34 -7.28
CA TRP A 47 -18.42 -9.11 -8.06
C TRP A 47 -18.92 -9.44 -9.48
N PRO A 48 -19.70 -8.55 -10.11
CA PRO A 48 -20.16 -8.78 -11.48
C PRO A 48 -18.94 -8.90 -12.41
N PRO A 49 -18.90 -9.90 -13.32
CA PRO A 49 -17.80 -10.02 -14.26
C PRO A 49 -17.75 -8.79 -15.16
N ILE A 50 -16.55 -8.24 -15.34
CA ILE A 50 -16.32 -7.17 -16.31
C ILE A 50 -16.62 -7.74 -17.70
N ALA A 51 -17.57 -7.13 -18.41
CA ALA A 51 -17.92 -7.54 -19.76
C ALA A 51 -16.69 -7.40 -20.67
N ALA A 52 -16.27 -8.49 -21.30
CA ALA A 52 -15.22 -8.47 -22.30
C ALA A 52 -15.63 -7.57 -23.47
N PRO A 53 -14.74 -6.70 -24.00
CA PRO A 53 -15.04 -5.94 -25.20
C PRO A 53 -15.23 -6.90 -26.39
N PRO A 54 -16.15 -6.61 -27.32
CA PRO A 54 -16.36 -7.47 -28.48
C PRO A 54 -15.12 -7.45 -29.39
N SER A 55 -14.52 -8.62 -29.62
CA SER A 55 -13.45 -8.81 -30.60
C SER A 55 -13.94 -8.43 -32.00
N THR A 56 -13.59 -7.24 -32.47
CA THR A 56 -13.72 -6.88 -33.88
C THR A 56 -12.61 -7.57 -34.67
N ALA A 57 -12.99 -8.60 -35.43
CA ALA A 57 -12.06 -9.39 -36.23
C ALA A 57 -11.34 -8.51 -37.26
N SER A 58 -10.01 -8.64 -37.30
CA SER A 58 -9.16 -8.01 -38.31
C SER A 58 -9.42 -8.65 -39.68
N ALA A 59 -9.92 -7.86 -40.63
CA ALA A 59 -10.00 -8.22 -42.04
C ALA A 59 -9.04 -7.33 -42.84
N ALA A 60 -8.04 -7.94 -43.46
CA ALA A 60 -7.03 -7.24 -44.24
C ALA A 60 -7.59 -6.77 -45.60
N PRO A 61 -7.13 -5.61 -46.14
CA PRO A 61 -7.46 -5.21 -47.50
C PRO A 61 -6.62 -6.01 -48.51
N SER A 62 -7.28 -6.76 -49.39
CA SER A 62 -6.63 -7.37 -50.55
C SER A 62 -6.52 -6.37 -51.70
N ALA A 63 -5.39 -6.38 -52.41
CA ALA A 63 -5.08 -5.40 -53.45
C ALA A 63 -5.79 -5.68 -54.78
N ALA A 64 -6.20 -4.61 -55.48
CA ALA A 64 -6.50 -4.63 -56.92
C ALA A 64 -6.28 -3.24 -57.55
N VAL A 65 -5.48 -3.21 -58.62
CA VAL A 65 -5.17 -2.12 -59.58
C VAL A 65 -5.03 -2.86 -60.92
N PRO A 66 -5.53 -2.40 -62.11
CA PRO A 66 -5.48 -1.06 -62.70
C PRO A 66 -6.87 -0.59 -63.27
N GLU A 67 -7.10 0.38 -64.18
CA GLU A 67 -6.30 1.23 -65.11
C GLU A 67 -6.75 2.72 -65.13
N THR A 68 -6.00 3.54 -65.88
CA THR A 68 -6.25 4.94 -66.32
C THR A 68 -6.79 5.01 -67.77
N PRO A 69 -7.09 6.18 -68.38
CA PRO A 69 -7.81 7.41 -67.99
C PRO A 69 -8.89 7.73 -69.10
N PRO A 70 -9.21 8.97 -69.57
CA PRO A 70 -9.20 10.33 -68.99
C PRO A 70 -10.58 11.04 -69.08
N GLY A 71 -10.75 12.17 -68.37
CA GLY A 71 -11.90 13.07 -68.56
C GLY A 71 -11.78 14.37 -67.76
N THR A 72 -11.82 15.52 -68.45
CA THR A 72 -11.72 16.87 -67.85
C THR A 72 -13.13 17.50 -67.68
N PRO A 73 -13.28 18.78 -67.26
CA PRO A 73 -13.93 19.11 -66.00
C PRO A 73 -15.36 19.64 -66.17
N THR A 74 -16.15 19.68 -65.08
CA THR A 74 -17.35 20.52 -65.03
C THR A 74 -17.72 20.96 -63.62
N THR A 75 -18.10 22.25 -63.54
CA THR A 75 -18.43 23.00 -62.34
C THR A 75 -19.86 22.73 -61.85
N ALA A 76 -20.05 22.54 -60.53
CA ALA A 76 -21.35 22.75 -59.89
C ALA A 76 -21.19 23.14 -58.39
N LEU A 77 -21.41 24.43 -58.10
CA LEU A 77 -21.94 24.93 -56.83
C LEU A 77 -23.48 25.05 -56.97
N PRO A 78 -24.26 25.34 -55.92
CA PRO A 78 -24.15 24.91 -54.51
C PRO A 78 -25.50 24.34 -53.99
N THR A 79 -25.52 23.58 -52.88
CA THR A 79 -26.75 23.46 -52.08
C THR A 79 -26.49 23.35 -50.57
N THR A 80 -27.11 24.26 -49.82
CA THR A 80 -27.14 24.35 -48.37
C THR A 80 -27.96 23.22 -47.73
N SER A 81 -27.49 22.59 -46.64
CA SER A 81 -28.36 22.21 -45.51
C SER A 81 -27.62 21.77 -44.24
N ALA A 82 -28.22 22.09 -43.09
CA ALA A 82 -28.08 21.47 -41.76
C ALA A 82 -26.67 21.34 -41.12
N ALA A 83 -26.35 22.29 -40.25
CA ALA A 83 -25.38 22.07 -39.17
C ALA A 83 -26.04 21.28 -38.01
N PRO A 84 -25.37 20.26 -37.44
CA PRO A 84 -25.70 19.74 -36.12
C PRO A 84 -24.81 20.38 -35.05
N VAL A 85 -25.47 21.17 -34.19
CA VAL A 85 -25.16 21.51 -32.80
C VAL A 85 -23.81 21.00 -32.27
N ALA A 86 -22.93 21.93 -31.90
CA ALA A 86 -21.75 21.65 -31.10
C ALA A 86 -22.13 21.13 -29.70
N THR A 87 -22.30 19.82 -29.58
CA THR A 87 -22.39 19.15 -28.28
C THR A 87 -21.07 19.38 -27.56
N LYS A 88 -21.08 20.21 -26.51
CA LYS A 88 -20.01 20.29 -25.51
C LYS A 88 -19.84 18.90 -24.88
N ARG A 89 -19.03 18.05 -25.52
CA ARG A 89 -18.37 16.94 -24.83
C ARG A 89 -17.59 17.58 -23.67
N PRO A 90 -17.70 17.05 -22.44
CA PRO A 90 -16.73 17.41 -21.41
C PRO A 90 -15.36 16.98 -21.94
N THR A 91 -14.55 17.94 -22.36
CA THR A 91 -13.12 17.73 -22.46
C THR A 91 -12.64 17.49 -21.04
N THR A 92 -12.56 16.23 -20.65
CA THR A 92 -11.60 15.78 -19.63
C THR A 92 -10.21 15.96 -20.23
N GLY A 93 -9.83 17.22 -20.44
CA GLY A 93 -8.51 17.58 -20.90
C GLY A 93 -7.54 17.26 -19.79
N ASP A 94 -6.72 16.24 -20.00
CA ASP A 94 -5.42 16.11 -19.35
C ASP A 94 -4.45 17.16 -19.95
N GLU A 95 -4.93 18.41 -20.04
CA GLU A 95 -4.15 19.59 -20.43
C GLU A 95 -3.40 20.07 -19.18
N GLY A 96 -2.26 19.44 -18.91
CA GLY A 96 -1.58 19.72 -17.65
C GLY A 96 -0.27 18.99 -17.40
N GLY A 97 0.45 18.53 -18.42
CA GLY A 97 1.76 17.86 -18.25
C GLY A 97 2.85 18.68 -17.54
N SER A 98 2.58 19.95 -17.22
CA SER A 98 3.43 20.88 -16.48
C SER A 98 2.89 21.23 -15.07
N ALA A 99 1.59 21.09 -14.82
CA ALA A 99 0.99 21.48 -13.54
C ALA A 99 1.24 20.41 -12.45
N ARG A 100 1.58 20.83 -11.23
CA ARG A 100 1.70 19.92 -10.08
C ARG A 100 0.33 19.30 -9.77
N PRO A 101 0.18 17.97 -9.70
CA PRO A 101 -1.10 17.37 -9.35
C PRO A 101 -1.49 17.75 -7.92
N ALA A 102 -2.78 17.98 -7.70
CA ALA A 102 -3.30 18.32 -6.38
C ALA A 102 -3.14 17.16 -5.38
N LEU A 103 -3.05 17.54 -4.10
CA LEU A 103 -3.10 16.64 -2.94
C LEU A 103 -4.16 17.20 -1.98
N PRO A 104 -4.81 16.35 -1.16
CA PRO A 104 -5.82 16.82 -0.21
C PRO A 104 -5.28 17.89 0.72
N GLY A 105 -6.04 18.97 0.87
CA GLY A 105 -5.72 20.12 1.71
C GLY A 105 -5.91 19.86 3.21
N GLU A 106 -5.53 20.85 4.02
CA GLU A 106 -5.80 20.81 5.47
C GLU A 106 -7.31 20.81 5.75
N GLY A 107 -7.77 19.86 6.57
CA GLY A 107 -9.19 19.67 6.87
C GLY A 107 -9.99 18.84 5.84
N GLU A 108 -9.40 18.49 4.69
CA GLU A 108 -10.02 17.57 3.74
C GLU A 108 -9.91 16.10 4.18
N VAL A 109 -10.79 15.24 3.64
CA VAL A 109 -10.65 13.79 3.84
C VAL A 109 -9.42 13.30 3.05
N PRO A 110 -8.38 12.77 3.72
CA PRO A 110 -7.14 12.37 3.03
C PRO A 110 -7.39 11.16 2.13
N TYR A 111 -7.59 11.43 0.84
CA TYR A 111 -7.85 10.45 -0.19
C TYR A 111 -7.08 10.80 -1.47
N VAL A 112 -6.19 9.91 -1.90
CA VAL A 112 -5.44 10.04 -3.15
C VAL A 112 -5.71 8.79 -4.00
N ARG A 113 -6.13 9.00 -5.25
CA ARG A 113 -6.18 7.93 -6.27
C ARG A 113 -5.57 8.46 -7.57
N THR A 114 -4.50 7.84 -8.04
CA THR A 114 -3.74 8.33 -9.20
C THR A 114 -3.03 7.19 -9.92
N ASN A 115 -2.86 7.34 -11.25
CA ASN A 115 -2.02 6.44 -12.03
C ASN A 115 -0.57 6.95 -12.03
N LEU A 116 0.39 6.05 -11.84
CA LEU A 116 1.82 6.35 -11.89
C LEU A 116 2.51 5.42 -12.89
N ALA A 117 3.52 5.93 -13.60
CA ALA A 117 4.51 5.13 -14.30
C ALA A 117 5.59 4.65 -13.32
N THR A 118 5.99 3.38 -13.47
CA THR A 118 7.16 2.76 -12.85
C THR A 118 7.98 2.05 -13.93
N ASP A 119 9.20 1.63 -13.60
CA ASP A 119 10.05 0.84 -14.50
C ASP A 119 9.45 -0.54 -14.86
N LEU A 120 8.43 -0.98 -14.10
CA LEU A 120 7.68 -2.22 -14.32
C LEU A 120 6.34 -2.00 -15.05
N GLY A 121 6.04 -0.76 -15.46
CA GLY A 121 4.78 -0.38 -16.11
C GLY A 121 3.90 0.53 -15.25
N PRO A 122 2.66 0.80 -15.71
CA PRO A 122 1.72 1.64 -14.99
C PRO A 122 1.17 0.94 -13.75
N ILE A 123 0.97 1.71 -12.68
CA ILE A 123 0.29 1.28 -11.45
C ILE A 123 -0.83 2.25 -11.09
N LEU A 124 -1.91 1.72 -10.51
CA LEU A 124 -2.95 2.51 -9.87
C LEU A 124 -2.66 2.57 -8.36
N VAL A 125 -2.33 3.77 -7.86
CA VAL A 125 -2.18 4.03 -6.43
C VAL A 125 -3.51 4.48 -5.83
N ARG A 126 -3.84 3.96 -4.65
CA ARG A 126 -4.95 4.39 -3.80
C ARG A 126 -4.45 4.51 -2.35
N LEU A 127 -4.53 5.71 -1.79
CA LEU A 127 -4.18 6.03 -0.40
C LEU A 127 -5.43 6.59 0.27
N VAL A 128 -5.92 5.95 1.34
CA VAL A 128 -7.11 6.36 2.08
C VAL A 128 -6.78 6.52 3.56
N GLY A 129 -7.06 7.67 4.15
CA GLY A 129 -6.66 7.94 5.52
C GLY A 129 -5.15 8.24 5.66
N VAL A 130 -4.80 8.87 6.77
CA VAL A 130 -3.44 8.95 7.31
C VAL A 130 -3.53 8.66 8.80
N THR A 131 -2.47 8.13 9.42
CA THR A 131 -2.40 8.11 10.90
C THR A 131 -2.39 9.53 11.44
N THR A 132 -3.02 9.75 12.60
CA THR A 132 -2.74 10.94 13.41
C THR A 132 -1.31 10.85 13.95
N GLY A 133 -0.58 11.96 13.97
CA GLY A 133 0.86 11.91 14.21
C GLY A 133 1.57 13.23 13.88
N PRO A 134 2.87 13.20 13.50
CA PRO A 134 3.68 14.40 13.30
C PRO A 134 3.11 15.37 12.26
N THR A 135 3.56 16.61 12.26
CA THR A 135 3.16 17.63 11.26
C THR A 135 3.77 17.43 9.87
N THR A 136 4.59 16.39 9.68
CA THR A 136 5.17 16.02 8.38
C THR A 136 4.10 15.54 7.39
N ALA A 137 4.24 15.94 6.13
CA ALA A 137 3.33 15.55 5.06
C ALA A 137 3.35 14.03 4.83
N ALA A 138 2.17 13.41 4.74
CA ALA A 138 2.05 11.98 4.47
C ALA A 138 2.32 11.60 3.00
N TYR A 139 2.19 12.57 2.09
CA TYR A 139 2.39 12.44 0.66
C TYR A 139 2.87 13.77 0.06
N ALA A 140 3.69 13.71 -0.98
CA ALA A 140 4.20 14.88 -1.70
C ALA A 140 4.46 14.56 -3.18
N TRP A 141 4.08 15.49 -4.07
CA TRP A 141 4.53 15.48 -5.46
C TRP A 141 5.81 16.32 -5.58
N LEU A 142 6.87 15.69 -6.08
CA LEU A 142 8.21 16.26 -6.18
C LEU A 142 8.62 16.35 -7.64
N ALA A 143 9.11 17.50 -8.08
CA ALA A 143 9.90 17.58 -9.32
C ALA A 143 11.24 16.84 -9.15
N ASP A 144 12.00 16.68 -10.23
CA ASP A 144 13.26 15.91 -10.19
C ASP A 144 14.36 16.61 -9.36
N ASP A 145 14.46 17.93 -9.45
CA ASP A 145 15.42 18.77 -8.71
C ASP A 145 14.87 19.33 -7.38
N GLU A 146 13.65 18.96 -6.99
CA GLU A 146 13.02 19.45 -5.76
C GLU A 146 13.57 18.74 -4.52
N PRO A 147 13.95 19.46 -3.44
CA PRO A 147 14.46 18.85 -2.22
C PRO A 147 13.40 17.94 -1.60
N VAL A 148 13.83 16.73 -1.22
CA VAL A 148 12.96 15.71 -0.61
C VAL A 148 12.43 16.21 0.74
N PRO A 149 11.10 16.27 0.95
CA PRO A 149 10.51 16.64 2.23
C PRO A 149 10.86 15.63 3.33
N ALA A 150 10.96 16.12 4.58
CA ALA A 150 11.19 15.27 5.73
C ALA A 150 10.05 14.24 5.91
N ALA A 151 10.40 12.96 5.83
CA ALA A 151 9.54 11.80 6.05
C ALA A 151 10.28 10.80 6.92
N THR A 152 9.58 10.06 7.78
CA THR A 152 10.23 9.07 8.66
C THR A 152 10.62 7.82 7.88
N VAL A 153 9.74 7.35 6.99
CA VAL A 153 9.96 6.17 6.15
C VAL A 153 9.57 6.53 4.72
N PRO A 154 10.45 7.26 3.98
CA PRO A 154 10.16 7.73 2.64
C PRO A 154 10.09 6.58 1.63
N LEU A 155 9.06 6.58 0.79
CA LEU A 155 8.97 5.71 -0.39
C LEU A 155 8.44 6.51 -1.59
N VAL A 156 9.05 6.33 -2.77
CA VAL A 156 8.55 6.91 -4.02
C VAL A 156 7.82 5.82 -4.80
N LEU A 157 6.53 6.05 -5.05
CA LEU A 157 5.67 5.05 -5.69
C LEU A 157 5.80 5.02 -7.21
N GLY A 158 6.26 6.12 -7.82
CA GLY A 158 6.36 6.27 -9.28
C GLY A 158 6.16 7.72 -9.72
N ARG A 159 5.97 7.92 -11.03
CA ARG A 159 5.86 9.25 -11.67
C ARG A 159 4.52 9.50 -12.36
N ARG A 160 4.06 10.76 -12.36
CA ARG A 160 3.05 11.28 -13.29
C ARG A 160 3.64 12.50 -14.01
N GLY A 161 4.06 12.30 -15.26
CA GLY A 161 4.84 13.31 -15.98
C GLY A 161 6.16 13.63 -15.23
N PRO A 162 6.51 14.91 -15.03
CA PRO A 162 7.72 15.30 -14.30
C PRO A 162 7.62 15.13 -12.77
N TRP A 163 6.46 14.72 -12.24
CA TRP A 163 6.21 14.66 -10.81
C TRP A 163 6.34 13.24 -10.25
N ARG A 164 7.24 13.04 -9.27
CA ARG A 164 7.36 11.82 -8.48
C ARG A 164 6.41 11.87 -7.28
N LEU A 165 5.64 10.82 -7.02
CA LEU A 165 4.83 10.72 -5.79
C LEU A 165 5.65 10.06 -4.68
N GLN A 166 6.05 10.83 -3.68
CA GLN A 166 6.58 10.33 -2.41
C GLN A 166 5.47 10.16 -1.39
N ILE A 167 5.57 9.13 -0.55
CA ILE A 167 4.79 8.93 0.68
C ILE A 167 5.72 8.76 1.88
N ASP A 168 5.23 9.06 3.09
CA ASP A 168 5.81 8.55 4.34
C ASP A 168 5.02 7.30 4.75
N LEU A 169 5.62 6.11 4.60
CA LEU A 169 4.97 4.84 4.94
C LEU A 169 4.60 4.76 6.44
N ARG A 170 5.26 5.52 7.32
CA ARG A 170 4.87 5.59 8.75
C ARG A 170 3.51 6.29 8.95
N ARG A 171 3.00 6.97 7.92
CA ARG A 171 1.65 7.56 7.90
C ARG A 171 0.58 6.60 7.37
N ALA A 172 0.96 5.40 6.92
CA ALA A 172 0.04 4.35 6.51
C ALA A 172 -0.88 3.96 7.69
N PRO A 173 -2.22 4.02 7.54
CA PRO A 173 -3.15 3.72 8.63
C PRO A 173 -3.20 2.26 9.10
N ASP A 174 -2.67 1.33 8.30
CA ASP A 174 -2.63 -0.12 8.61
C ASP A 174 -1.48 -0.84 7.89
N VAL A 175 -1.58 -1.02 6.57
CA VAL A 175 -0.67 -1.81 5.75
C VAL A 175 -0.54 -1.17 4.37
N PHE A 176 0.65 -1.22 3.78
CA PHE A 176 0.83 -0.92 2.36
C PHE A 176 0.73 -2.20 1.53
N THR A 177 -0.19 -2.25 0.57
CA THR A 177 -0.45 -3.47 -0.22
C THR A 177 -0.01 -3.34 -1.67
N LEU A 178 0.56 -4.42 -2.23
CA LEU A 178 0.83 -4.55 -3.66
C LEU A 178 -0.12 -5.60 -4.25
N VAL A 179 -0.95 -5.21 -5.21
CA VAL A 179 -2.02 -6.05 -5.76
C VAL A 179 -1.81 -6.22 -7.26
N GLY A 180 -1.85 -7.45 -7.78
CA GLY A 180 -1.60 -7.75 -9.18
C GLY A 180 -0.96 -9.12 -9.35
N VAL A 181 -0.29 -9.34 -10.48
CA VAL A 181 0.49 -10.56 -10.73
C VAL A 181 1.62 -10.68 -9.70
N MET A 182 1.73 -11.84 -9.05
CA MET A 182 2.65 -12.08 -7.93
C MET A 182 4.10 -11.68 -8.27
N ASP A 183 4.62 -12.11 -9.41
CA ASP A 183 6.01 -11.83 -9.79
C ASP A 183 6.25 -10.35 -10.11
N ASP A 184 5.23 -9.63 -10.60
CA ASP A 184 5.33 -8.19 -10.84
C ASP A 184 5.34 -7.43 -9.51
N CYS A 185 4.46 -7.81 -8.58
CA CYS A 185 4.44 -7.29 -7.22
C CYS A 185 5.75 -7.58 -6.48
N ARG A 186 6.34 -8.77 -6.66
CA ARG A 186 7.67 -9.13 -6.11
C ARG A 186 8.77 -8.22 -6.64
N ARG A 187 8.83 -8.01 -7.97
CA ARG A 187 9.81 -7.10 -8.58
C ARG A 187 9.64 -5.66 -8.09
N LEU A 188 8.40 -5.18 -7.93
CA LEU A 188 8.12 -3.84 -7.41
C LEU A 188 8.50 -3.71 -5.92
N ALA A 189 8.13 -4.69 -5.10
CA ALA A 189 8.50 -4.75 -3.69
C ALA A 189 10.02 -4.80 -3.49
N ALA A 190 10.76 -5.49 -4.35
CA ALA A 190 12.23 -5.50 -4.33
C ALA A 190 12.82 -4.12 -4.67
N THR A 191 12.21 -3.38 -5.61
CA THR A 191 12.60 -1.97 -5.88
C THR A 191 12.32 -1.07 -4.68
N TYR A 192 11.14 -1.18 -4.07
CA TYR A 192 10.80 -0.44 -2.86
C TYR A 192 11.70 -0.80 -1.66
N ALA A 193 12.07 -2.08 -1.50
CA ALA A 193 13.02 -2.53 -0.49
C ALA A 193 14.39 -1.87 -0.67
N ARG A 194 14.94 -1.85 -1.90
CA ARG A 194 16.19 -1.14 -2.22
C ARG A 194 16.11 0.35 -1.87
N GLN A 195 15.06 1.04 -2.31
CA GLN A 195 14.87 2.46 -2.01
C GLN A 195 14.84 2.73 -0.50
N LEU A 196 14.13 1.92 0.27
CA LEU A 196 14.05 2.04 1.73
C LEU A 196 15.42 1.81 2.38
N ARG A 197 16.19 0.81 1.92
CA ARG A 197 17.56 0.55 2.37
C ARG A 197 18.51 1.72 2.06
N GLU A 198 18.40 2.32 0.87
CA GLU A 198 19.17 3.50 0.45
C GLU A 198 18.82 4.73 1.30
N ALA A 199 17.56 4.88 1.72
CA ALA A 199 17.10 5.89 2.68
C ALA A 199 17.48 5.57 4.15
N GLY A 200 18.25 4.51 4.41
CA GLY A 200 18.69 4.12 5.75
C GLY A 200 17.64 3.39 6.60
N VAL A 201 16.46 3.09 6.05
CA VAL A 201 15.39 2.36 6.76
C VAL A 201 15.76 0.88 6.84
N ALA A 202 15.56 0.28 8.02
CA ALA A 202 15.68 -1.16 8.18
C ALA A 202 14.52 -1.89 7.46
N VAL A 203 14.88 -2.80 6.56
CA VAL A 203 13.92 -3.64 5.82
C VAL A 203 14.14 -5.11 6.17
N ALA A 204 13.05 -5.82 6.42
CA ALA A 204 13.03 -7.26 6.65
C ALA A 204 12.05 -7.97 5.71
N VAL A 205 12.33 -9.22 5.37
CA VAL A 205 11.56 -10.04 4.43
C VAL A 205 11.16 -11.35 5.10
N VAL A 206 9.87 -11.65 5.15
CA VAL A 206 9.33 -12.89 5.69
C VAL A 206 9.40 -14.00 4.63
N GLY A 207 9.98 -15.15 4.99
CA GLY A 207 10.07 -16.32 4.12
C GLY A 207 10.85 -16.06 2.83
N ASP A 208 10.17 -16.26 1.70
CA ASP A 208 10.64 -16.02 0.32
C ASP A 208 9.77 -14.96 -0.40
N ALA A 209 9.20 -14.01 0.36
CA ALA A 209 8.24 -13.05 -0.19
C ALA A 209 8.80 -12.21 -1.36
N LEU A 210 10.12 -12.00 -1.46
CA LEU A 210 10.81 -11.34 -2.58
C LEU A 210 11.54 -12.31 -3.52
N GLY A 211 11.38 -13.62 -3.33
CA GLY A 211 12.16 -14.68 -3.97
C GLY A 211 13.10 -15.40 -3.00
N ALA A 212 13.92 -16.29 -3.54
CA ALA A 212 14.81 -17.15 -2.75
C ALA A 212 15.86 -16.36 -1.97
N GLU A 213 16.42 -15.30 -2.56
CA GLU A 213 17.35 -14.37 -1.91
C GLU A 213 16.73 -12.96 -1.83
N PRO A 214 16.71 -12.32 -0.64
CA PRO A 214 16.22 -10.95 -0.52
C PRO A 214 17.26 -9.93 -1.05
N PRO A 215 16.86 -8.70 -1.40
CA PRO A 215 17.80 -7.65 -1.80
C PRO A 215 18.85 -7.35 -0.71
N ASP A 216 20.04 -6.94 -1.14
CA ASP A 216 21.17 -6.67 -0.24
C ASP A 216 20.81 -5.77 0.95
N GLY A 217 21.28 -6.17 2.13
CA GLY A 217 20.99 -5.47 3.39
C GLY A 217 19.58 -5.70 3.97
N CYS A 218 18.69 -6.43 3.28
CA CYS A 218 17.41 -6.84 3.87
C CYS A 218 17.60 -8.04 4.80
N ARG A 219 17.05 -7.99 6.03
CA ARG A 219 17.10 -9.13 6.97
C ARG A 219 16.03 -10.16 6.64
N ARG A 220 16.39 -11.45 6.55
CA ARG A 220 15.41 -12.53 6.41
C ARG A 220 14.77 -12.86 7.77
N LEU A 221 13.46 -13.07 7.78
CA LEU A 221 12.68 -13.55 8.93
C LEU A 221 11.98 -14.86 8.56
N ALA A 222 11.88 -15.78 9.52
CA ALA A 222 11.10 -17.01 9.32
C ALA A 222 9.59 -16.73 9.34
N THR A 223 9.13 -15.87 10.24
CA THR A 223 7.72 -15.49 10.42
C THR A 223 7.61 -14.00 10.74
N TRP A 224 6.40 -13.45 10.65
CA TRP A 224 6.13 -12.06 11.03
C TRP A 224 6.41 -11.75 12.51
N ALA A 225 6.27 -12.73 13.41
CA ALA A 225 6.53 -12.54 14.84
C ALA A 225 8.01 -12.25 15.15
N ALA A 226 8.95 -12.68 14.29
CA ALA A 226 10.37 -12.37 14.44
C ALA A 226 10.73 -10.89 14.13
N ALA A 227 9.74 -10.06 13.78
CA ALA A 227 9.93 -8.63 13.54
C ALA A 227 10.21 -7.83 14.83
N ASP A 228 9.80 -8.31 16.00
CA ASP A 228 10.02 -7.60 17.27
C ASP A 228 11.53 -7.41 17.60
N ASP A 229 12.39 -8.27 17.06
CA ASP A 229 13.85 -8.23 17.19
C ASP A 229 14.55 -7.28 16.20
N LEU A 230 13.82 -6.40 15.49
CA LEU A 230 14.38 -5.45 14.51
C LEU A 230 14.88 -4.13 15.12
N GLY A 231 14.64 -3.89 16.42
CA GLY A 231 15.21 -2.77 17.17
C GLY A 231 14.23 -1.62 17.46
N PRO A 232 14.75 -0.47 17.94
CA PRO A 232 13.93 0.65 18.43
C PRO A 232 13.48 1.63 17.34
N GLU A 233 14.14 1.64 16.19
CA GLU A 233 13.82 2.53 15.06
C GLU A 233 12.63 2.00 14.23
N PRO A 234 11.98 2.84 13.41
CA PRO A 234 10.98 2.38 12.43
C PRO A 234 11.59 1.45 11.38
N TYR A 235 10.85 0.40 11.02
CA TYR A 235 11.29 -0.60 10.05
C TYR A 235 10.13 -1.12 9.20
N VAL A 236 10.44 -1.57 7.99
CA VAL A 236 9.45 -2.15 7.06
C VAL A 236 9.60 -3.66 7.02
N VAL A 237 8.49 -4.37 7.18
CA VAL A 237 8.45 -5.84 7.06
C VAL A 237 7.64 -6.20 5.81
N ILE A 238 8.30 -6.86 4.87
CA ILE A 238 7.73 -7.31 3.60
C ILE A 238 7.35 -8.79 3.71
N GLY A 239 6.11 -9.12 3.39
CA GLY A 239 5.64 -10.50 3.31
C GLY A 239 4.66 -10.73 2.16
N ALA A 240 4.46 -12.00 1.80
CA ALA A 240 3.46 -12.41 0.81
C ALA A 240 2.23 -12.98 1.53
N GLY A 241 1.05 -12.48 1.18
CA GLY A 241 -0.21 -12.82 1.83
C GLY A 241 -0.40 -12.21 3.23
N VAL A 242 -1.59 -12.44 3.79
CA VAL A 242 -1.90 -12.10 5.18
C VAL A 242 -1.24 -13.15 6.11
N PRO A 243 -0.66 -12.75 7.26
CA PRO A 243 -0.11 -13.70 8.22
C PRO A 243 -1.17 -14.72 8.66
N THR A 244 -0.89 -16.00 8.46
CA THR A 244 -1.66 -17.13 9.01
C THR A 244 -1.25 -17.47 10.45
N ASP A 245 -0.05 -17.01 10.85
CA ASP A 245 0.62 -17.48 12.06
C ASP A 245 0.66 -16.35 13.10
N GLY A 246 0.00 -16.57 14.24
CA GLY A 246 -0.07 -15.62 15.35
C GLY A 246 -1.38 -14.82 15.41
N GLY A 247 -2.14 -15.02 16.49
CA GLY A 247 -3.55 -14.61 16.63
C GLY A 247 -3.87 -13.10 16.67
N ALA A 248 -2.94 -12.23 16.31
CA ALA A 248 -3.13 -10.78 16.28
C ALA A 248 -3.04 -10.16 14.85
N GLY A 249 -2.52 -10.90 13.87
CA GLY A 249 -2.43 -10.47 12.47
C GLY A 249 -1.61 -9.19 12.22
N LEU A 250 -1.73 -8.61 11.02
CA LEU A 250 -1.06 -7.36 10.63
C LEU A 250 -1.35 -6.18 11.57
N PRO A 251 -2.61 -5.94 12.02
CA PRO A 251 -2.89 -4.86 12.96
C PRO A 251 -2.21 -5.08 14.33
N GLY A 252 -2.10 -6.33 14.77
CA GLY A 252 -1.40 -6.71 16.00
C GLY A 252 0.09 -6.41 15.98
N LEU A 253 0.75 -6.61 14.83
CA LEU A 253 2.18 -6.30 14.65
C LEU A 253 2.44 -4.78 14.71
N ALA A 254 1.60 -3.99 14.05
CA ALA A 254 1.67 -2.53 14.13
C ALA A 254 1.40 -2.03 15.57
N ALA A 255 0.41 -2.60 16.27
CA ALA A 255 0.09 -2.24 17.64
C ALA A 255 1.18 -2.65 18.66
N GLY A 256 1.65 -3.91 18.61
CA GLY A 256 2.67 -4.44 19.51
C GLY A 256 4.01 -3.72 19.38
N SER A 257 4.41 -3.40 18.16
CA SER A 257 5.60 -2.60 17.86
C SER A 257 5.45 -1.09 18.14
N ARG A 258 4.27 -0.63 18.62
CA ARG A 258 3.92 0.79 18.83
C ARG A 258 4.06 1.67 17.57
N GLY A 259 3.74 1.11 16.40
CA GLY A 259 3.85 1.79 15.11
C GLY A 259 5.29 1.93 14.58
N ARG A 260 6.22 1.07 15.03
CA ARG A 260 7.57 0.94 14.45
C ARG A 260 7.58 -0.06 13.29
N CYS A 261 6.89 -1.19 13.44
CA CYS A 261 6.68 -2.13 12.35
C CYS A 261 5.67 -1.55 11.39
N ILE A 262 6.10 -1.41 10.13
CA ILE A 262 5.29 -0.92 9.03
C ILE A 262 5.13 -2.08 8.04
N PRO A 263 3.95 -2.75 8.00
CA PRO A 263 3.77 -3.90 7.13
C PRO A 263 3.62 -3.48 5.67
N LEU A 264 4.36 -4.16 4.80
CA LEU A 264 4.16 -4.14 3.34
C LEU A 264 3.81 -5.55 2.89
N VAL A 265 2.65 -5.72 2.24
CA VAL A 265 2.13 -7.04 1.87
C VAL A 265 1.96 -7.16 0.37
N ILE A 266 2.50 -8.24 -0.20
CA ILE A 266 2.24 -8.66 -1.57
C ILE A 266 0.99 -9.54 -1.57
N GLY A 267 -0.03 -9.12 -2.31
CA GLY A 267 -1.36 -9.74 -2.35
C GLY A 267 -2.45 -8.84 -1.77
N ALA A 268 -3.71 -9.18 -2.03
CA ALA A 268 -4.85 -8.46 -1.51
C ALA A 268 -5.00 -8.68 0.01
N VAL A 269 -5.08 -7.59 0.78
CA VAL A 269 -5.43 -7.62 2.20
C VAL A 269 -6.83 -7.01 2.37
N PRO A 270 -7.79 -7.71 2.99
CA PRO A 270 -9.09 -7.14 3.32
C PRO A 270 -8.96 -5.83 4.08
N TYR A 271 -9.73 -4.83 3.68
CA TYR A 271 -9.74 -3.47 4.27
C TYR A 271 -8.44 -2.67 4.15
N GLY A 272 -7.44 -3.14 3.38
CA GLY A 272 -6.20 -2.39 3.10
C GLY A 272 -6.49 -0.97 2.61
N ARG A 273 -6.04 0.03 3.36
CA ARG A 273 -6.34 1.44 3.07
C ARG A 273 -5.35 2.06 2.10
N TRP A 274 -4.11 1.60 2.08
CA TRP A 274 -3.09 2.02 1.11
C TRP A 274 -2.69 0.87 0.19
N SER A 275 -2.72 1.10 -1.12
CA SER A 275 -2.43 0.08 -2.13
C SER A 275 -1.79 0.66 -3.39
N ALA A 276 -0.89 -0.11 -4.01
CA ALA A 276 -0.49 0.03 -5.40
C ALA A 276 -0.93 -1.21 -6.18
N GLN A 277 -1.70 -1.02 -7.25
CA GLN A 277 -2.19 -2.09 -8.11
C GLN A 277 -1.44 -2.09 -9.44
N LEU A 278 -0.90 -3.24 -9.84
CA LEU A 278 -0.20 -3.46 -11.11
C LEU A 278 -1.14 -4.17 -12.10
N GLY A 279 -1.02 -3.84 -13.39
CA GLY A 279 -1.75 -4.53 -14.47
C GLY A 279 -3.25 -4.20 -14.55
N GLY A 280 -3.58 -2.90 -14.44
CA GLY A 280 -4.92 -2.37 -14.70
C GLY A 280 -5.03 -1.66 -16.04
#